data_AF-A0A7S2XIC7-F1
#
_entry.id   AF-A0A7S2XIC7-F1
#
_cell.length_a   1.000
_cell.length_b   1.000
_cell.length_c   1.000
_cell.angle_alpha   90.00
_cell.angle_beta   90.00
_cell.angle_gamma   90.00
#
_symmetry.space_group_name_H-M   'P 1'
#
loop_
_entity.id
_entity.type
_entity.pdbx_description
1 polymer ?
#
loop_
_entity_poly.entity_id
_entity_poly.type
_entity_poly.pdbx_seq_one_letter_code
_entity_poly.pdbx_strand_id
1 'polypeptide(L)'
;MYTAYYTPETADAISEKLLSILSWFSDWEKCVEDDPKLTEHNFLSRQTWNGIQRLILGTVAMIQHYVKKGGATISPRATTSDPCENHFANTRANCGSTNSPTCTMAVSCDKKAGAYAESSRVIKANNAAAPPLFQRHNY
;
A
#
# COMPACT_ATOMS: atom_id res chain seq x y z
N MET A 1 -7.23 18.69 4.33
CA MET A 1 -7.53 17.42 5.01
C MET A 1 -7.31 16.30 4.00
N TYR A 2 -6.16 15.60 4.04
CA TYR A 2 -5.92 14.47 3.14
C TYR A 2 -6.67 13.27 3.71
N THR A 3 -7.81 12.91 3.12
CA THR A 3 -8.55 11.72 3.52
C THR A 3 -7.69 10.50 3.20
N ALA A 4 -7.29 9.76 4.24
CA ALA A 4 -6.46 8.56 4.15
C ALA A 4 -7.17 7.35 3.49
N TYR A 5 -8.32 7.58 2.86
CA TYR A 5 -9.25 6.58 2.35
C TYR A 5 -9.81 7.01 1.00
N TYR A 6 -10.07 6.03 0.15
CA TYR A 6 -10.86 6.18 -1.07
C TYR A 6 -12.33 6.00 -0.72
N THR A 7 -13.11 7.06 -0.88
CA THR A 7 -14.56 7.09 -0.59
C THR A 7 -15.34 7.47 -1.84
N PRO A 8 -16.65 7.19 -1.93
CA PRO A 8 -17.46 7.56 -3.10
C PRO A 8 -17.39 9.06 -3.44
N GLU A 9 -17.28 9.93 -2.44
CA GLU A 9 -17.21 11.39 -2.59
C GLU A 9 -15.86 11.86 -3.13
N THR A 10 -14.80 11.12 -2.85
CA THR A 10 -13.42 11.49 -3.21
C THR A 10 -12.89 10.73 -4.43
N ALA A 11 -13.59 9.68 -4.84
CA ALA A 11 -13.15 8.74 -5.86
C ALA A 11 -12.84 9.40 -7.22
N ASP A 12 -13.67 10.35 -7.67
CA ASP A 12 -13.44 11.02 -8.96
C ASP A 12 -12.18 11.89 -8.90
N ALA A 13 -12.09 12.75 -7.88
CA ALA A 13 -10.94 13.64 -7.68
C ALA A 13 -9.62 12.86 -7.51
N ILE A 14 -9.65 11.70 -6.87
CA ILE A 14 -8.47 10.83 -6.75
C ILE A 14 -8.14 10.17 -8.08
N SER A 15 -9.14 9.65 -8.79
CA SER A 15 -8.94 9.03 -10.11
C SER A 15 -8.36 10.02 -11.11
N GLU A 16 -8.87 11.25 -11.16
CA GLU A 16 -8.36 12.32 -12.02
C GLU A 16 -6.91 12.66 -11.71
N LYS A 17 -6.55 12.79 -10.42
CA LYS A 17 -5.15 13.04 -10.01
C LYS A 17 -4.22 11.91 -10.44
N LEU A 18 -4.64 10.67 -10.26
CA LEU A 18 -3.87 9.49 -10.69
C LEU A 18 -3.66 9.48 -12.21
N LEU A 19 -4.71 9.77 -12.99
CA LEU A 19 -4.62 9.84 -14.45
C LEU A 19 -3.80 11.04 -14.93
N SER A 20 -3.84 12.17 -14.22
CA SER A 20 -2.98 13.32 -14.51
C SER A 20 -1.50 13.00 -14.30
N ILE A 21 -1.16 12.27 -13.23
CA ILE A 21 0.21 11.77 -13.01
C ILE A 21 0.63 10.86 -14.17
N LEU A 22 -0.25 9.92 -14.57
CA LEU A 22 0.05 9.01 -15.68
C LEU A 22 0.30 9.78 -16.98
N SER A 23 -0.54 10.77 -17.31
CA SER A 23 -0.37 11.64 -18.48
C SER A 23 0.97 12.35 -18.45
N TRP A 24 1.35 12.93 -17.30
CA TRP A 24 2.64 13.63 -17.16
C TRP A 24 3.84 12.70 -17.42
N PHE A 25 3.82 11.47 -16.91
CA PHE A 25 4.87 10.50 -17.19
C PHE A 25 4.89 10.05 -18.65
N SER A 26 3.73 9.88 -19.28
CA SER A 26 3.63 9.57 -20.72
C SER A 26 4.17 10.71 -21.58
N ASP A 27 3.90 11.96 -21.22
CA ASP A 27 4.46 13.12 -21.92
C ASP A 27 5.99 13.18 -21.75
N TRP A 28 6.51 12.85 -20.57
CA TRP A 28 7.95 12.75 -20.33
C TRP A 28 8.60 11.63 -21.15
N GLU A 29 8.01 10.43 -21.19
CA GLU A 29 8.47 9.31 -22.04
C GLU A 29 8.59 9.75 -23.50
N LYS A 30 7.53 10.37 -24.03
CA LYS A 30 7.50 10.86 -25.40
C LYS A 30 8.54 11.95 -25.67
N CYS A 31 8.74 12.89 -24.74
CA CYS A 31 9.79 13.92 -24.87
C CYS A 31 11.19 13.29 -24.97
N VAL A 32 11.43 12.18 -24.28
CA VAL A 32 12.70 11.44 -24.35
C VAL A 32 12.84 10.69 -25.67
N GLU A 33 11.77 10.07 -26.16
CA GLU A 33 11.76 9.35 -27.45
C GLU A 33 11.93 10.29 -28.66
N ASP A 34 11.36 11.49 -28.60
CA ASP A 34 11.36 12.47 -29.70
C ASP A 34 12.68 13.27 -29.78
N ASP A 35 13.51 13.33 -28.72
CA ASP A 35 14.78 14.06 -28.73
C ASP A 35 15.96 13.15 -29.11
N PRO A 36 16.59 13.34 -30.28
CA PRO A 36 17.70 12.50 -30.74
C PRO A 36 18.99 12.65 -29.90
N LYS A 37 19.05 13.61 -28.98
CA LYS A 37 20.18 13.79 -28.04
C LYS A 37 20.01 12.98 -26.75
N LEU A 38 18.80 12.51 -26.48
CA LEU A 38 18.48 11.72 -25.30
C LEU A 38 18.59 10.23 -25.62
N THR A 39 18.75 9.45 -24.56
CA THR A 39 18.90 7.99 -24.63
C THR A 39 17.81 7.34 -23.79
N GLU A 40 17.66 6.02 -23.94
CA GLU A 40 16.73 5.21 -23.13
C GLU A 40 16.98 5.33 -21.60
N HIS A 41 18.17 5.80 -21.18
CA HIS A 41 18.50 6.01 -19.77
C HIS A 41 18.00 7.37 -19.22
N ASN A 42 17.48 8.25 -20.06
CA ASN A 42 16.91 9.54 -19.66
C ASN A 42 15.45 9.41 -19.20
N PHE A 43 14.86 8.23 -19.36
CA PHE A 43 13.56 7.87 -18.81
C PHE A 43 13.69 6.66 -17.87
N LEU A 44 12.58 6.27 -17.26
CA LEU A 44 12.49 5.08 -16.43
C LEU A 44 12.77 3.81 -17.25
N SER A 45 13.36 2.81 -16.62
CA SER A 45 13.47 1.49 -17.24
C SER A 45 12.09 0.97 -17.64
N ARG A 46 12.01 0.23 -18.76
CA ARG A 46 10.74 -0.34 -19.23
C ARG A 46 10.01 -1.15 -18.16
N GLN A 47 10.75 -1.88 -17.32
CA GLN A 47 10.15 -2.64 -16.22
C GLN A 47 9.52 -1.72 -15.16
N THR A 48 10.23 -0.68 -14.75
CA THR A 48 9.73 0.32 -13.80
C THR A 48 8.50 1.04 -14.36
N TRP A 49 8.57 1.46 -15.61
CA TRP A 49 7.47 2.19 -16.25
C TRP A 49 6.20 1.34 -16.37
N ASN A 50 6.32 0.11 -16.88
CA ASN A 50 5.21 -0.85 -16.90
C ASN A 50 4.61 -1.07 -15.50
N GLY A 51 5.45 -1.10 -14.46
CA GLY A 51 5.02 -1.21 -13.07
C GLY A 51 4.16 -0.03 -12.62
N ILE A 52 4.60 1.20 -12.92
CA ILE A 52 3.87 2.44 -12.59
C ILE A 52 2.53 2.50 -13.32
N GLN A 53 2.51 2.19 -14.63
CA GLN A 53 1.27 2.16 -15.42
C GLN A 53 0.25 1.19 -14.82
N ARG A 54 0.68 -0.03 -14.49
CA ARG A 54 -0.19 -1.05 -13.87
C ARG A 54 -0.68 -0.61 -12.49
N LEU A 55 0.18 -0.02 -11.68
CA LEU A 55 -0.18 0.47 -10.35
C LEU A 55 -1.26 1.55 -10.44
N ILE A 56 -1.06 2.55 -11.32
CA ILE A 56 -2.00 3.66 -11.47
C ILE A 56 -3.33 3.17 -12.06
N LEU A 57 -3.30 2.49 -13.21
CA LEU A 57 -4.51 2.03 -13.88
C LEU A 57 -5.27 0.99 -13.05
N GLY A 58 -4.56 0.09 -12.37
CA GLY A 58 -5.16 -0.87 -11.44
C GLY A 58 -5.84 -0.18 -10.25
N THR A 59 -5.21 0.86 -9.69
CA THR A 59 -5.81 1.65 -8.61
C THR A 59 -7.06 2.38 -9.07
N VAL A 60 -7.02 3.01 -10.25
CA VAL A 60 -8.19 3.69 -10.84
C VAL A 60 -9.32 2.68 -11.09
N ALA A 61 -9.03 1.52 -11.69
CA ALA A 61 -10.04 0.49 -11.93
C ALA A 61 -10.67 -0.02 -10.62
N MET A 62 -9.86 -0.21 -9.58
CA MET A 62 -10.34 -0.59 -8.25
C MET A 62 -11.26 0.47 -7.65
N ILE A 63 -10.90 1.76 -7.74
CA ILE A 63 -11.74 2.87 -7.27
C ILE A 63 -13.06 2.89 -8.03
N GLN A 64 -13.02 2.80 -9.36
CA GLN A 64 -14.23 2.84 -10.19
C GLN A 64 -15.17 1.67 -9.89
N HIS A 65 -14.63 0.46 -9.76
CA HIS A 65 -15.44 -0.74 -9.55
C HIS A 65 -15.97 -0.88 -8.12
N TYR A 66 -15.10 -0.76 -7.11
CA TYR A 66 -15.48 -1.06 -5.72
C TYR A 66 -15.97 0.17 -4.97
N VAL A 67 -15.37 1.34 -5.20
CA VAL A 67 -15.74 2.57 -4.46
C VAL A 67 -16.91 3.28 -5.13
N LYS A 68 -16.81 3.62 -6.41
CA LYS A 68 -17.87 4.35 -7.13
C LYS A 68 -19.10 3.50 -7.39
N LYS A 69 -18.93 2.34 -8.04
CA LYS A 69 -20.06 1.45 -8.35
C LYS A 69 -20.52 0.64 -7.13
N GLY A 70 -19.59 0.20 -6.29
CA GLY A 70 -19.87 -0.67 -5.14
C GLY A 70 -20.17 0.06 -3.83
N GLY A 71 -19.90 1.37 -3.72
CA GLY A 71 -20.10 2.13 -2.48
C GLY A 71 -19.10 1.81 -1.36
N ALA A 72 -18.03 1.07 -1.64
CA ALA A 72 -17.05 0.69 -0.64
C ALA A 72 -16.17 1.88 -0.22
N THR A 73 -15.61 1.80 0.99
CA THR A 73 -14.50 2.66 1.42
C THR A 73 -13.23 1.82 1.51
N ILE A 74 -12.16 2.23 0.82
CA ILE A 74 -10.90 1.49 0.74
C ILE A 74 -9.78 2.28 1.43
N SER A 75 -9.00 1.60 2.28
CA SER A 75 -7.72 2.13 2.76
C SER A 75 -6.62 1.80 1.75
N PRO A 76 -5.92 2.79 1.17
CA PRO A 76 -4.83 2.55 0.22
C PRO A 76 -3.67 1.78 0.86
N ARG A 77 -3.49 1.90 2.18
CA ARG A 77 -2.47 1.15 2.93
C ARG A 77 -2.77 -0.35 2.97
N ALA A 78 -4.02 -0.75 2.80
CA ALA A 78 -4.40 -2.16 2.80
C ALA A 78 -4.18 -2.83 1.43
N THR A 79 -3.87 -2.05 0.39
CA THR A 79 -3.66 -2.57 -0.98
C THR A 79 -2.18 -2.80 -1.31
N THR A 80 -1.27 -2.54 -0.37
CA THR A 80 0.18 -2.77 -0.55
C THR A 80 0.60 -4.15 -0.03
N SER A 81 1.86 -4.52 -0.27
CA SER A 81 2.46 -5.75 0.26
C SER A 81 2.90 -5.65 1.71
N ASP A 82 2.91 -4.45 2.32
CA ASP A 82 3.37 -4.22 3.70
C ASP A 82 2.75 -5.19 4.72
N PRO A 83 1.44 -5.52 4.68
CA PRO A 83 0.88 -6.49 5.62
C PRO A 83 1.51 -7.88 5.49
N CYS A 84 1.81 -8.32 4.25
CA CYS A 84 2.48 -9.59 3.99
C CYS A 84 3.95 -9.55 4.43
N GLU A 85 4.66 -8.45 4.16
CA GLU A 85 6.05 -8.27 4.58
C GLU A 85 6.19 -8.25 6.10
N ASN A 86 5.26 -7.57 6.78
CA ASN A 86 5.16 -7.59 8.23
C ASN A 86 4.87 -9.00 8.76
N HIS A 87 3.98 -9.75 8.11
CA HIS A 87 3.73 -11.15 8.45
C HIS A 87 5.00 -11.99 8.32
N PHE A 88 5.75 -11.86 7.22
CA PHE A 88 7.02 -12.56 7.05
C PHE A 88 8.08 -12.16 8.08
N ALA A 89 8.14 -10.89 8.47
CA ALA A 89 9.02 -10.44 9.55
C ALA A 89 8.66 -11.09 10.88
N ASN A 90 7.36 -11.15 11.22
CA ASN A 90 6.89 -11.83 12.42
C ASN A 90 7.15 -13.33 12.38
N THR A 91 6.99 -13.98 11.22
CA THR A 91 7.35 -15.38 11.05
C THR A 91 8.83 -15.62 11.33
N ARG A 92 9.72 -14.79 10.75
CA ARG A 92 11.17 -14.86 11.03
C ARG A 92 11.50 -14.63 12.50
N ALA A 93 10.87 -13.65 13.14
CA ALA A 93 11.07 -13.36 14.56
C ALA A 93 10.68 -14.56 15.46
N ASN A 94 9.68 -15.34 15.04
CA ASN A 94 9.24 -16.54 15.76
C ASN A 94 10.09 -17.79 15.49
N CYS A 95 11.03 -17.73 14.52
CA CYS A 95 11.96 -18.83 14.22
C CYS A 95 13.14 -18.93 15.19
N GLY A 96 13.28 -17.99 16.13
CA GLY A 96 14.32 -18.02 17.16
C GLY A 96 15.71 -17.69 16.60
N SER A 97 16.58 -18.70 16.52
CA SER A 97 18.03 -18.52 16.26
C SER A 97 18.41 -18.31 14.79
N THR A 98 17.46 -18.34 13.85
CA THR A 98 17.72 -18.15 12.42
C THR A 98 16.73 -17.17 11.79
N ASN A 99 17.26 -16.28 10.96
CA ASN A 99 16.47 -15.39 10.10
C ASN A 99 16.02 -16.07 8.79
N SER A 100 16.48 -17.29 8.54
CA SER A 100 16.22 -18.06 7.32
C SER A 100 15.63 -19.43 7.70
N PRO A 101 14.31 -19.50 7.95
CA PRO A 101 13.66 -20.75 8.30
C PRO A 101 13.67 -21.75 7.14
N THR A 102 13.79 -23.04 7.46
CA THR A 102 13.43 -24.11 6.53
C THR A 102 11.92 -24.10 6.30
N CYS A 103 11.45 -24.77 5.24
CA CYS A 103 10.02 -24.83 4.92
C CYS A 103 9.18 -25.34 6.12
N THR A 104 9.65 -26.40 6.81
CA THR A 104 8.99 -26.95 8.01
C THR A 104 8.95 -25.95 9.18
N MET A 105 10.01 -25.15 9.36
CA MET A 105 10.06 -24.11 10.39
C MET A 105 9.13 -22.95 10.06
N ALA A 106 9.05 -22.55 8.79
CA ALA A 106 8.15 -21.50 8.35
C ALA A 106 6.69 -21.86 8.64
N VAL A 107 6.26 -23.11 8.35
CA VAL A 107 4.90 -23.58 8.64
C VAL A 107 4.56 -23.55 10.14
N SER A 108 5.51 -23.93 11.00
CA SER A 108 5.27 -23.92 12.45
C SER A 108 5.24 -22.50 13.04
N CYS A 109 6.04 -21.58 12.48
CA CYS A 109 6.13 -20.20 12.92
C CYS A 109 5.01 -19.32 12.35
N ASP A 110 4.47 -19.67 11.18
CA ASP A 110 3.33 -19.01 10.54
C ASP A 110 2.09 -18.97 11.45
N LYS A 111 1.78 -20.10 12.09
CA LYS A 111 0.68 -20.18 13.07
C LYS A 111 0.87 -19.20 14.24
N LYS A 112 2.11 -19.00 14.71
CA LYS A 112 2.43 -18.07 15.79
C LYS A 112 2.34 -16.61 15.33
N ALA A 113 2.84 -16.33 14.12
CA ALA A 113 2.75 -15.01 13.51
C ALA A 113 1.29 -14.58 13.29
N GLY A 114 0.42 -15.50 12.85
CA GLY A 114 -1.02 -15.26 12.73
C GLY A 114 -1.70 -14.90 14.05
N ALA A 115 -1.40 -15.65 15.12
CA ALA A 115 -1.93 -15.35 16.46
C ALA A 115 -1.44 -13.99 17.01
N TYR A 116 -0.18 -13.63 16.74
CA TYR A 116 0.36 -12.32 17.08
C TYR A 116 -0.34 -11.19 16.32
N ALA A 117 -0.57 -11.36 15.02
CA ALA A 117 -1.26 -10.36 14.21
C ALA A 117 -2.69 -10.10 14.72
N GLU A 118 -3.42 -11.15 15.08
CA GLU A 118 -4.78 -11.04 15.61
C GLU A 118 -4.81 -10.37 16.99
N SER A 119 -3.95 -10.80 17.92
CA SER A 119 -3.85 -10.16 19.24
C SER A 119 -3.43 -8.68 19.15
N SER A 120 -2.52 -8.33 18.25
CA SER A 120 -2.12 -6.93 18.00
C SER A 120 -3.29 -6.08 17.48
N ARG A 121 -4.14 -6.62 16.61
CA ARG A 121 -5.36 -5.94 16.13
C ARG A 121 -6.34 -5.67 17.27
N VAL A 122 -6.59 -6.67 18.11
CA VAL A 122 -7.48 -6.54 19.28
C VAL A 122 -6.96 -5.47 20.26
N ILE A 123 -5.67 -5.50 20.59
CA ILE A 123 -5.06 -4.49 21.48
C ILE A 123 -5.18 -3.08 20.90
N LYS A 124 -4.89 -2.92 19.60
CA LYS A 124 -5.01 -1.62 18.93
C LYS A 124 -6.46 -1.11 18.87
N ALA A 125 -7.43 -2.00 18.62
CA ALA A 125 -8.85 -1.66 18.63
C ALA A 125 -9.30 -1.21 20.04
N ASN A 126 -8.88 -1.94 21.08
CA ASN A 126 -9.17 -1.60 22.47
C ASN A 126 -8.53 -0.27 22.89
N ASN A 127 -7.29 0.00 22.47
CA ASN A 127 -6.60 1.25 22.76
C ASN A 127 -7.17 2.46 21.98
N ALA A 128 -7.75 2.22 20.80
CA ALA A 128 -8.45 3.27 20.04
C ALA A 128 -9.84 3.58 20.60
N ALA A 129 -10.47 2.63 21.29
CA ALA A 129 -11.76 2.78 21.97
C ALA A 129 -11.64 3.32 23.41
N ALA A 130 -10.46 3.20 24.02
CA ALA A 130 -10.20 3.75 25.34
C ALA A 130 -10.01 5.28 25.27
N PRO A 131 -10.66 6.08 26.14
CA PRO A 131 -10.30 7.48 26.28
C PRO A 131 -8.82 7.59 26.68
N PRO A 132 -8.08 8.60 26.17
CA PRO A 132 -6.66 8.73 26.45
C PRO A 132 -6.41 8.81 27.96
N LEU A 133 -5.69 7.82 28.50
CA LEU A 133 -5.41 7.63 29.93
C LEU A 133 -4.61 8.79 30.57
N PHE A 134 -4.11 9.74 29.78
CA PHE A 134 -3.47 10.96 30.27
C PHE A 134 -3.85 12.17 29.42
N GLN A 135 -4.87 12.90 29.85
CA GLN A 135 -4.98 14.33 29.54
C GLN A 135 -4.15 15.08 30.58
N ARG A 136 -3.04 15.71 30.16
CA ARG A 136 -2.41 16.74 30.98
C ARG A 136 -3.38 17.93 31.01
N HIS A 137 -4.12 18.08 32.11
CA HIS A 137 -4.68 19.37 32.47
C HIS A 137 -3.53 20.28 32.87
N ASN A 138 -3.12 21.14 31.93
CA ASN A 138 -2.41 22.35 32.30
C ASN A 138 -3.48 23.41 32.50
N TYR A 139 -3.61 23.83 33.77
CA TYR A 139 -4.32 25.03 34.19
C TYR A 139 -3.77 26.26 33.47
#